data_AF-A0A436R671-F1
#
_entry.id   AF-A0A436R671-F1
#
_cell.length_a   1.000
_cell.length_b   1.000
_cell.length_c   1.000
_cell.angle_alpha   90.00
_cell.angle_beta   90.00
_cell.angle_gamma   90.00
#
_symmetry.space_group_name_H-M   'P 1'
#
loop_
_entity.id
_entity.type
_entity.pdbx_description
1 polymer ?
#
loop_
_entity_poly.entity_id
_entity_poly.type
_entity_poly.pdbx_seq_one_letter_code
_entity_poly.pdbx_strand_id
1 'polypeptide(L)'
;MSSTVVAARPLPENRISPVFRFAMLLPGGLVTFFLILFALGLVVFLAFRGNDGSLLGVGLTAENFLTVATDPLYWTVTLRSLVIAGLVTLATVVTAYPVAYYLAFHAGRRRNLLLFLVTLPFWTSYLLRVFAWKIVLAYN
;
A
#
# COMPACT_ATOMS: atom_id res chain seq x y z
N MET A 1 -8.91 -55.27 34.80
CA MET A 1 -9.11 -53.81 34.82
C MET A 1 -8.81 -53.28 33.43
N SER A 2 -9.83 -53.27 32.55
CA SER A 2 -9.70 -52.84 31.16
C SER A 2 -10.19 -51.41 31.02
N SER A 3 -9.27 -50.48 30.80
CA SER A 3 -9.57 -49.10 30.39
C SER A 3 -9.90 -49.09 28.90
N THR A 4 -11.20 -49.02 28.59
CA THR A 4 -11.69 -48.79 27.23
C THR A 4 -11.40 -47.35 26.82
N VAL A 5 -10.44 -47.19 25.90
CA VAL A 5 -10.12 -45.93 25.24
C VAL A 5 -11.37 -45.43 24.52
N VAL A 6 -11.92 -44.32 25.01
CA VAL A 6 -12.98 -43.57 24.33
C VAL A 6 -12.41 -43.07 22.99
N ALA A 7 -12.83 -43.69 21.89
CA ALA A 7 -12.49 -43.26 20.55
C ALA A 7 -12.95 -41.81 20.35
N ALA A 8 -11.99 -40.90 20.14
CA ALA A 8 -12.28 -39.51 19.83
C ALA A 8 -13.14 -39.45 18.55
N ARG A 9 -14.34 -38.88 18.66
CA ARG A 9 -15.21 -38.63 17.50
C ARG A 9 -14.44 -37.72 16.52
N PRO A 10 -14.33 -38.08 15.22
CA PRO A 10 -13.74 -37.19 14.24
C PRO A 10 -14.59 -35.91 14.17
N LEU A 11 -13.95 -34.75 14.31
CA LEU A 11 -14.61 -33.45 14.20
C LEU A 11 -15.24 -33.33 12.80
N PRO A 12 -16.43 -32.73 12.67
CA PRO A 12 -17.06 -32.54 11.37
C PRO A 12 -16.16 -31.70 10.48
N GLU A 13 -15.62 -32.33 9.43
CA GLU A 13 -14.82 -31.66 8.42
C GLU A 13 -15.69 -30.58 7.77
N ASN A 14 -15.36 -29.31 8.03
CA ASN A 14 -16.08 -28.15 7.52
C ASN A 14 -15.89 -28.06 5.99
N ARG A 15 -16.70 -28.83 5.25
CA ARG A 15 -16.73 -28.89 3.79
C ARG A 15 -17.47 -27.67 3.22
N ILE A 16 -16.95 -26.48 3.51
CA ILE A 16 -17.37 -25.27 2.78
C ILE A 16 -17.06 -25.54 1.31
N SER A 17 -18.09 -25.68 0.49
CA SER A 17 -17.93 -25.98 -0.93
C SER A 17 -17.07 -24.89 -1.59
N PRO A 18 -16.20 -25.24 -2.55
CA PRO A 18 -15.42 -24.25 -3.28
C PRO A 18 -16.32 -23.19 -3.91
N VAL A 19 -17.52 -23.59 -4.35
CA VAL A 19 -18.56 -22.71 -4.91
C VAL A 19 -19.01 -21.64 -3.90
N PHE A 20 -19.23 -21.98 -2.63
CA PHE A 20 -19.60 -21.00 -1.60
C PHE A 20 -18.47 -20.00 -1.33
N ARG A 21 -17.21 -20.45 -1.34
CA ARG A 21 -16.04 -19.57 -1.20
C ARG A 21 -15.93 -18.57 -2.36
N PHE A 22 -16.11 -19.04 -3.59
CA PHE A 22 -16.11 -18.16 -4.77
C PHE A 22 -17.32 -17.22 -4.76
N ALA A 23 -18.51 -17.70 -4.41
CA ALA A 23 -19.72 -16.87 -4.31
C ALA A 23 -19.57 -15.70 -3.32
N MET A 24 -18.81 -15.88 -2.25
CA MET A 24 -18.57 -14.84 -1.24
C MET A 24 -17.51 -13.80 -1.68
N LEU A 25 -16.54 -14.22 -2.51
CA LEU A 25 -15.49 -13.34 -3.05
C LEU A 25 -15.94 -12.61 -4.34
N LEU A 26 -16.90 -13.18 -5.08
CA LEU A 26 -17.35 -12.65 -6.37
C LEU A 26 -17.90 -11.21 -6.30
N PRO A 27 -18.79 -10.83 -5.37
CA PRO A 27 -19.31 -9.45 -5.33
C PRO A 27 -18.22 -8.40 -5.10
N GLY A 28 -17.32 -8.62 -4.14
CA GLY A 28 -16.22 -7.70 -3.85
C GLY A 28 -15.18 -7.65 -4.96
N GLY A 29 -14.83 -8.81 -5.52
CA GLY A 29 -13.91 -8.92 -6.65
C GLY A 29 -14.44 -8.21 -7.90
N LEU A 30 -15.71 -8.41 -8.24
CA LEU A 30 -16.35 -7.78 -9.40
C LEU A 30 -16.41 -6.27 -9.25
N VAL A 31 -16.87 -5.75 -8.11
CA VAL A 31 -16.92 -4.30 -7.87
C VAL A 31 -15.53 -3.68 -7.99
N THR A 32 -14.53 -4.27 -7.34
CA THR A 32 -13.14 -3.78 -7.40
C THR A 32 -12.61 -3.80 -8.83
N PHE A 33 -12.86 -4.89 -9.56
CA PHE A 33 -12.44 -5.05 -10.94
C PHE A 33 -13.07 -3.97 -11.85
N PHE A 34 -14.38 -3.77 -11.78
CA PHE A 34 -15.07 -2.75 -12.58
C PHE A 34 -14.65 -1.33 -12.20
N LEU A 35 -14.41 -1.05 -10.91
CA LEU A 35 -13.92 0.26 -10.47
C LEU A 35 -12.53 0.56 -11.01
N ILE A 36 -11.61 -0.42 -10.96
CA ILE A 36 -10.26 -0.26 -11.52
C ILE A 36 -10.33 -0.05 -13.03
N LEU A 37 -11.15 -0.84 -13.75
CA LEU A 37 -11.33 -0.68 -15.19
C LEU A 37 -11.93 0.69 -15.54
N PHE A 38 -12.92 1.15 -14.79
CA PHE A 38 -13.53 2.46 -14.99
C PHE A 38 -12.51 3.59 -14.74
N ALA A 39 -11.77 3.54 -13.63
CA ALA A 39 -10.76 4.53 -13.29
C ALA A 39 -9.64 4.56 -14.34
N LEU A 40 -9.15 3.39 -14.77
CA LEU A 40 -8.13 3.29 -15.81
C LEU A 40 -8.64 3.79 -17.17
N GLY A 41 -9.87 3.41 -17.54
CA GLY A 41 -10.53 3.88 -18.75
C GLY A 41 -10.69 5.40 -18.76
N LEU A 42 -11.05 5.99 -17.62
CA LEU A 42 -11.14 7.45 -17.46
C LEU A 42 -9.77 8.12 -17.59
N VAL A 43 -8.72 7.58 -16.97
CA VAL A 43 -7.35 8.12 -17.09
C VAL A 43 -6.87 8.07 -18.54
N VAL A 44 -7.04 6.94 -19.22
CA VAL A 44 -6.68 6.80 -20.63
C VAL A 44 -7.50 7.74 -21.50
N PHE A 45 -8.81 7.83 -21.26
CA PHE A 45 -9.70 8.74 -21.98
C PHE A 45 -9.23 10.20 -21.85
N LEU A 46 -8.95 10.66 -20.62
CA LEU A 46 -8.46 12.02 -20.37
C LEU A 46 -7.05 12.25 -20.92
N ALA A 47 -6.18 11.23 -20.94
CA ALA A 47 -4.82 11.36 -21.47
C ALA A 47 -4.81 11.78 -22.96
N PHE A 48 -5.83 11.40 -23.72
CA PHE A 48 -6.00 11.80 -25.13
C PHE A 48 -6.80 13.09 -25.33
N ARG A 49 -7.31 13.75 -24.27
CA ARG A 49 -8.07 15.01 -24.38
C ARG A 49 -7.15 16.22 -24.27
N GLY A 50 -7.51 17.31 -24.94
CA GLY A 50 -6.75 18.57 -24.87
C GLY A 50 -6.65 19.12 -23.44
N ASN A 51 -5.45 19.55 -23.02
CA ASN A 51 -5.21 20.11 -21.69
C ASN A 51 -5.38 21.64 -21.69
N ASP A 52 -6.60 22.12 -21.96
CA ASP A 52 -6.98 23.53 -22.08
C ASP A 52 -7.48 24.16 -20.77
N GLY A 53 -7.38 23.44 -19.65
CA GLY A 53 -7.91 23.84 -18.35
C GLY A 53 -9.39 23.45 -18.13
N SER A 54 -10.06 22.87 -19.13
CA SER A 54 -11.38 22.26 -18.97
C SER A 54 -11.29 20.88 -18.33
N LEU A 55 -12.32 20.48 -17.56
CA LEU A 55 -12.38 19.17 -16.91
C LEU A 55 -12.37 17.99 -17.89
N LEU A 56 -12.88 18.18 -19.11
CA LEU A 56 -12.98 17.12 -20.12
C LEU A 56 -12.06 17.35 -21.32
N GLY A 57 -11.39 18.49 -21.41
CA GLY A 57 -10.66 18.93 -22.59
C GLY A 57 -11.52 19.01 -23.85
N VAL A 58 -11.04 19.60 -24.94
CA VAL A 58 -11.70 19.53 -26.26
C VAL A 58 -10.75 18.88 -27.27
N GLY A 59 -11.30 18.06 -28.16
CA GLY A 59 -10.54 17.35 -29.19
C GLY A 59 -9.84 16.08 -28.70
N LEU A 60 -9.26 15.33 -29.66
CA LEU A 60 -8.36 14.21 -29.40
C LEU A 60 -6.95 14.67 -29.78
N THR A 61 -6.00 14.60 -28.84
CA THR A 61 -4.62 15.01 -29.03
C THR A 61 -3.65 13.99 -28.43
N ALA A 62 -2.51 13.81 -29.09
CA ALA A 62 -1.36 13.05 -28.59
C ALA A 62 -0.29 13.96 -27.98
N GLU A 63 -0.50 15.29 -27.96
CA GLU A 63 0.46 16.26 -27.48
C GLU A 63 0.79 16.09 -26.01
N ASN A 64 -0.15 15.63 -25.18
CA ASN A 64 0.10 15.36 -23.76
C ASN A 64 1.27 14.38 -23.54
N PHE A 65 1.39 13.35 -24.39
CA PHE A 65 2.49 12.39 -24.33
C PHE A 65 3.83 13.02 -24.74
N LEU A 66 3.81 13.90 -25.75
CA LEU A 66 4.99 14.65 -26.18
C LEU A 66 5.45 15.64 -25.10
N THR A 67 4.52 16.33 -24.44
CA THR A 67 4.82 17.23 -23.33
C THR A 67 5.52 16.48 -22.20
N VAL A 68 4.96 15.34 -21.78
CA VAL A 68 5.59 14.51 -20.72
C VAL A 68 6.97 14.00 -21.14
N ALA A 69 7.17 13.68 -22.41
CA ALA A 69 8.44 13.16 -22.91
C ALA A 69 9.53 14.23 -23.06
N THR A 70 9.16 15.46 -23.44
CA THR A 70 10.10 16.53 -23.80
C THR A 70 10.32 17.56 -22.69
N ASP A 71 9.34 17.77 -21.81
CA ASP A 71 9.43 18.79 -20.76
C ASP A 71 10.39 18.33 -19.64
N PRO A 72 11.50 19.07 -19.42
CA PRO A 72 12.48 18.74 -18.38
C PRO A 72 11.91 18.76 -16.96
N LEU A 73 10.82 19.48 -16.69
CA LEU A 73 10.22 19.56 -15.37
C LEU A 73 9.65 18.20 -14.95
N TYR A 74 8.93 17.52 -15.84
CA TYR A 74 8.34 16.20 -15.57
C TYR A 74 9.44 15.18 -15.26
N TRP A 75 10.52 15.18 -16.04
CA TRP A 75 11.68 14.32 -15.81
C TRP A 75 12.40 14.65 -14.51
N THR A 76 12.59 15.94 -14.20
CA THR A 76 13.26 16.38 -12.97
C THR A 76 12.47 15.92 -11.73
N VAL A 77 11.15 16.13 -11.72
CA VAL A 77 10.30 15.74 -10.59
C VAL A 77 10.22 14.21 -10.47
N THR A 78 10.08 13.49 -11.58
CA THR A 78 10.04 12.02 -11.59
C THR A 78 11.34 11.42 -11.07
N LEU A 79 12.50 11.87 -11.58
CA LEU A 79 13.80 11.37 -11.14
C LEU A 79 14.09 11.71 -9.68
N ARG A 80 13.79 12.94 -9.24
CA ARG A 80 13.94 13.30 -7.82
C ARG A 80 13.08 12.40 -6.93
N SER A 81 11.84 12.16 -7.31
CA SER A 81 10.93 11.28 -6.56
C SER A 81 11.45 9.85 -6.50
N LEU A 82 11.97 9.33 -7.62
CA LEU A 82 12.55 7.99 -7.70
C LEU A 82 13.81 7.86 -6.84
N VAL A 83 14.71 8.85 -6.88
CA VAL A 83 15.92 8.87 -6.05
C VAL A 83 15.55 8.94 -4.57
N ILE A 84 14.63 9.82 -4.18
CA ILE A 84 14.17 9.93 -2.79
C ILE A 84 13.54 8.60 -2.34
N ALA A 85 12.66 8.00 -3.14
CA ALA A 85 12.05 6.71 -2.82
C ALA A 85 13.10 5.62 -2.64
N GLY A 86 14.08 5.52 -3.55
CA GLY A 86 15.17 4.54 -3.46
C GLY A 86 16.03 4.73 -2.21
N LEU A 87 16.43 5.98 -1.91
CA LEU A 87 17.19 6.30 -0.71
C LEU A 87 16.42 5.97 0.57
N VAL A 88 15.13 6.31 0.62
CA VAL A 88 14.26 6.02 1.77
C VAL A 88 14.07 4.51 1.93
N THR A 89 13.84 3.75 0.86
CA THR A 89 13.74 2.29 0.93
C THR A 89 15.03 1.67 1.47
N LEU A 90 16.19 2.09 0.95
CA LEU A 90 17.48 1.59 1.41
C LEU A 90 17.71 1.93 2.89
N ALA A 91 17.52 3.19 3.28
CA ALA A 91 17.65 3.63 4.66
C ALA A 91 16.70 2.86 5.60
N THR A 92 15.47 2.63 5.16
CA THR A 92 14.49 1.85 5.93
C THR A 92 14.93 0.41 6.10
N VAL A 93 15.41 -0.26 5.05
CA VAL A 93 15.90 -1.65 5.15
C VAL A 93 17.11 -1.73 6.08
N VAL A 94 18.10 -0.84 5.90
CA VAL A 94 19.32 -0.82 6.71
C VAL A 94 19.03 -0.59 8.19
N THR A 95 18.05 0.26 8.53
CA THR A 95 17.71 0.58 9.92
C THR A 95 16.70 -0.38 10.53
N ALA A 96 15.71 -0.85 9.76
CA ALA A 96 14.67 -1.75 10.24
C ALA A 96 15.16 -3.20 10.37
N TYR A 97 16.08 -3.65 9.52
CA TYR A 97 16.57 -5.03 9.55
C TYR A 97 17.26 -5.40 10.87
N PRO A 98 18.17 -4.59 11.45
CA PRO A 98 18.74 -4.86 12.78
C PRO A 98 17.68 -4.92 13.88
N VAL A 99 16.68 -4.02 13.83
CA VAL A 99 15.59 -3.98 14.81
C VAL A 99 14.73 -5.24 14.69
N ALA A 100 14.40 -5.66 13.47
CA ALA A 100 13.64 -6.88 13.21
C ALA A 100 14.41 -8.13 13.64
N TYR A 101 15.73 -8.18 13.39
CA TYR A 101 16.60 -9.26 13.83
C TYR A 101 16.63 -9.37 15.36
N TYR A 102 16.83 -8.26 16.06
CA TYR A 102 16.78 -8.24 17.52
C TYR A 102 15.41 -8.68 18.04
N LEU A 103 14.35 -8.23 17.38
CA LEU A 103 12.98 -8.57 17.77
C LEU A 103 12.65 -10.05 17.55
N ALA A 104 13.20 -10.67 16.51
CA ALA A 104 13.00 -12.08 16.19
C ALA A 104 13.76 -13.01 17.14
N PHE A 105 15.00 -12.67 17.50
CA PHE A 105 15.88 -13.59 18.23
C PHE A 105 16.05 -13.28 19.71
N HIS A 106 15.92 -12.02 20.15
CA HIS A 106 16.31 -11.58 21.49
C HIS A 106 15.17 -10.95 22.31
N ALA A 107 13.98 -10.80 21.75
CA ALA A 107 12.92 -10.01 22.37
C ALA A 107 12.28 -10.63 23.63
N GLY A 108 12.38 -11.95 23.81
CA GLY A 108 11.91 -12.67 25.00
C GLY A 108 10.60 -12.12 25.59
N ARG A 109 10.65 -11.69 26.86
CA ARG A 109 9.51 -11.11 27.60
C ARG A 109 9.10 -9.70 27.12
N ARG A 110 10.00 -8.93 26.49
CA ARG A 110 9.78 -7.53 26.07
C ARG A 110 9.20 -7.40 24.65
N ARG A 111 9.00 -8.51 23.94
CA ARG A 111 8.49 -8.56 22.55
C ARG A 111 7.22 -7.73 22.32
N ASN A 112 6.21 -7.89 23.18
CA ASN A 112 4.94 -7.18 23.02
C ASN A 112 5.10 -5.67 23.19
N LEU A 113 5.95 -5.23 24.12
CA LEU A 113 6.22 -3.81 24.36
C LEU A 113 6.99 -3.18 23.19
N LEU A 114 7.99 -3.88 22.64
CA LEU A 114 8.75 -3.42 21.48
C LEU A 114 7.86 -3.34 20.22
N LEU A 115 7.01 -4.33 19.99
CA LEU A 115 6.03 -4.31 18.88
C LEU A 115 5.03 -3.15 19.02
N PHE A 116 4.55 -2.91 20.23
CA PHE A 116 3.67 -1.78 20.51
C PHE A 116 4.35 -0.45 20.17
N LEU A 117 5.59 -0.25 20.62
CA LEU A 117 6.35 0.97 20.37
C LEU A 117 6.60 1.24 18.88
N VAL A 118 6.86 0.19 18.08
CA VAL A 118 7.03 0.28 16.62
C VAL A 118 5.72 0.61 15.90
N THR A 119 4.58 0.21 16.45
CA THR A 119 3.27 0.43 15.83
C THR A 119 2.67 1.79 16.20
N LEU A 120 3.06 2.39 17.33
CA LEU A 120 2.63 3.73 17.75
C LEU A 120 2.75 4.82 16.66
N PRO A 121 3.87 4.99 15.94
CA PRO A 121 3.98 6.01 14.90
C PRO A 121 3.01 5.79 13.73
N PHE A 122 2.55 4.57 13.51
CA PHE A 122 1.55 4.27 12.47
C PHE A 122 0.17 4.82 12.83
N TRP A 123 -0.17 4.94 14.11
CA TRP A 123 -1.43 5.52 14.57
C TRP A 123 -1.46 7.05 14.50
N THR A 124 -0.31 7.69 14.25
CA THR A 124 -0.23 9.14 14.11
C THR A 124 -0.49 9.58 12.66
N SER A 125 -1.33 10.61 12.49
CA SER A 125 -1.63 11.19 11.18
C SER A 125 -0.34 11.64 10.47
N TYR A 126 -0.22 11.30 9.19
CA TYR A 126 0.91 11.71 8.36
C TYR A 126 1.08 13.25 8.36
N LEU A 127 -0.03 13.99 8.29
CA LEU A 127 0.01 15.46 8.31
C LEU A 127 0.61 16.01 9.61
N LEU A 128 0.26 15.44 10.76
CA LEU A 128 0.84 15.84 12.05
C LEU A 128 2.35 15.62 12.07
N ARG A 129 2.83 14.50 11.53
CA ARG A 129 4.27 14.22 11.44
C ARG A 129 4.97 15.23 10.52
N VAL A 130 4.40 15.55 9.36
CA VAL A 130 4.96 16.56 8.44
C VAL A 130 5.01 17.94 9.10
N PHE A 131 3.94 18.38 9.78
CA PHE A 131 3.94 19.66 10.47
C PHE A 131 4.89 19.70 11.67
N ALA A 132 4.99 18.60 12.44
CA ALA A 132 5.94 18.51 13.55
C ALA A 132 7.38 18.67 13.05
N TRP A 133 7.76 17.97 11.98
CA TRP A 133 9.07 18.16 11.35
C TRP A 133 9.25 19.58 10.83
N LYS A 134 8.24 20.16 10.18
CA LYS A 134 8.29 21.55 9.73
C LYS A 134 8.54 22.50 10.90
N ILE A 135 7.87 22.34 12.04
CA ILE A 135 8.06 23.17 13.23
C ILE A 135 9.45 22.96 13.84
N VAL A 136 9.92 21.72 13.95
CA VAL A 136 11.24 21.39 14.52
C VAL A 136 12.39 21.90 13.64
N LEU A 137 12.23 21.85 12.32
CA LEU A 137 13.21 22.34 11.34
C LEU A 137 13.05 23.83 11.04
N ALA A 138 11.89 24.42 11.32
CA ALA A 138 11.65 25.87 11.25
C ALA A 138 12.32 26.55 12.45
N TYR A 139 13.64 26.62 12.40
CA TYR A 139 14.38 27.63 13.12
C TYR A 139 14.19 28.97 12.38
N ASN A 140 13.33 29.81 12.96
CA ASN A 140 12.95 31.19 12.60
C ASN A 140 12.27 31.38 11.23
#